data_AF-A0A1B8RJU0-F1
#
_entry.id   AF-A0A1B8RJU0-F1
#
_cell.length_a   1.000
_cell.length_b   1.000
_cell.length_c   1.000
_cell.angle_alpha   90.00
_cell.angle_beta   90.00
_cell.angle_gamma   90.00
#
_symmetry.space_group_name_H-M   'P 1'
#
loop_
_entity.id
_entity.type
_entity.pdbx_description
1 polymer ?
#
loop_
_entity_poly.entity_id
_entity_poly.type
_entity_poly.pdbx_seq_one_letter_code
_entity_poly.pdbx_strand_id
1 'polypeptide(L)'
;MRPAAFITGITGMVVVVGLLMAGEARLGGGTAGEETASAGETATALADAAPEASEPATMSDDRAEMIARSVEPTAPLAPDPGDGVTSKPAALPQQAETAAGKTGGPATKKAMELARPAVDNAGILSFGERRLQLAGTVPTPVDRICGPADRQWPCGMMAKTALRLLLRNRSVTCDLESAEWKETATTACRLGTQDLGSWLAENGWAEAAAGSPLREIAETARQARKGIYGDDPRRK
;
A
#
# COMPACT_ATOMS: atom_id res chain seq x y z
N MET A 1 -28.10 -44.47 39.54
CA MET A 1 -29.43 -43.93 39.87
C MET A 1 -29.26 -42.65 40.67
N ARG A 2 -30.12 -41.66 40.40
CA ARG A 2 -30.33 -40.35 41.05
C ARG A 2 -29.57 -39.11 40.51
N PRO A 3 -30.21 -37.92 40.52
CA PRO A 3 -30.24 -36.98 39.40
C PRO A 3 -29.89 -35.50 39.75
N ALA A 4 -29.89 -34.65 38.70
CA ALA A 4 -30.22 -33.21 38.67
C ALA A 4 -29.29 -32.17 39.35
N ALA A 5 -28.86 -31.17 38.58
CA ALA A 5 -28.77 -29.75 38.99
C ALA A 5 -28.47 -28.83 37.78
N PHE A 6 -29.52 -28.32 37.13
CA PHE A 6 -29.47 -27.23 36.13
C PHE A 6 -30.02 -25.94 36.78
N ILE A 7 -29.32 -25.29 37.72
CA ILE A 7 -29.73 -23.95 38.22
C ILE A 7 -28.50 -23.17 38.71
N THR A 8 -27.73 -22.54 37.81
CA THR A 8 -26.75 -21.49 38.18
C THR A 8 -26.59 -20.43 37.07
N GLY A 9 -27.67 -20.08 36.37
CA GLY A 9 -27.61 -19.16 35.23
C GLY A 9 -28.15 -17.74 35.45
N ILE A 10 -28.85 -17.47 36.57
CA ILE A 10 -29.69 -16.25 36.67
C ILE A 10 -29.10 -15.19 37.63
N THR A 11 -28.16 -15.53 38.51
CA THR A 11 -27.64 -14.59 39.51
C THR A 11 -26.62 -13.58 38.96
N GLY A 12 -25.98 -13.86 37.82
CA GLY A 12 -24.94 -12.98 37.26
C GLY A 12 -25.47 -11.74 36.53
N MET A 13 -26.70 -11.78 36.02
CA MET A 13 -27.24 -10.73 35.15
C MET A 13 -27.83 -9.54 35.93
N VAL A 14 -28.15 -9.71 37.23
CA VAL A 14 -28.67 -8.63 38.09
C VAL A 14 -27.56 -7.67 38.52
N VAL A 15 -26.32 -8.15 38.66
CA VAL A 15 -25.19 -7.33 39.12
C VAL A 15 -24.73 -6.32 38.05
N VAL A 16 -24.85 -6.66 36.77
CA VAL A 16 -24.42 -5.78 35.65
C VAL A 16 -25.42 -4.63 35.40
N VAL A 17 -26.73 -4.87 35.55
CA VAL A 17 -27.75 -3.82 35.40
C VAL A 17 -27.68 -2.80 36.56
N GLY A 18 -27.38 -3.24 37.78
CA GLY A 18 -27.21 -2.35 38.93
C GLY A 18 -26.03 -1.37 38.79
N LEU A 19 -24.94 -1.78 38.13
CA LEU A 19 -23.77 -0.92 37.93
C LEU A 19 -23.95 0.12 36.81
N LEU A 20 -24.83 -0.12 35.82
CA LEU A 20 -25.12 0.84 34.75
C LEU A 20 -26.03 1.99 35.19
N MET A 21 -26.92 1.77 36.17
CA MET A 21 -27.85 2.81 36.66
C MET A 21 -27.24 3.80 37.67
N ALA A 22 -26.02 3.55 38.17
CA ALA A 22 -25.32 4.47 39.07
C ALA A 22 -24.38 5.47 38.36
N GLY A 23 -24.20 5.34 37.03
CA GLY A 23 -23.28 6.17 36.24
C GLY A 23 -23.86 7.49 35.72
N GLU A 24 -25.18 7.61 35.57
CA GLU A 24 -25.82 8.79 34.96
C GLU A 24 -26.05 9.95 35.96
N ALA A 25 -25.90 9.71 37.26
CA ALA A 25 -26.10 10.74 38.30
C ALA A 25 -24.86 11.60 38.57
N ARG A 26 -23.78 11.49 37.77
CA ARG A 26 -22.51 12.23 37.97
C ARG A 26 -22.19 13.25 36.87
N LEU A 27 -23.05 13.45 35.88
CA LEU A 27 -22.85 14.45 34.81
C LEU A 27 -23.96 15.51 34.67
N GLY A 28 -24.96 15.51 35.56
CA GLY A 28 -26.00 16.54 35.59
C GLY A 28 -25.61 17.73 36.45
N GLY A 29 -24.93 18.73 35.88
CA GLY A 29 -24.70 20.02 36.55
C GLY A 29 -24.05 21.07 35.64
N GLY A 30 -24.84 22.03 35.18
CA GLY A 30 -24.37 23.21 34.41
C GLY A 30 -25.40 23.68 33.38
N THR A 31 -26.56 24.14 33.82
CA THR A 31 -26.97 25.57 33.84
C THR A 31 -27.42 26.14 32.50
N ALA A 32 -28.71 26.50 32.52
CA ALA A 32 -29.43 27.40 31.65
C ALA A 32 -28.58 28.52 31.01
N GLY A 33 -28.78 28.67 29.71
CA GLY A 33 -28.42 29.83 28.92
C GLY A 33 -29.48 29.98 27.84
N GLU A 34 -30.57 30.63 28.23
CA GLU A 34 -31.64 31.11 27.38
C GLU A 34 -31.12 32.20 26.42
N GLU A 35 -31.96 32.56 25.45
CA GLU A 35 -31.93 33.77 24.63
C GLU A 35 -31.35 33.75 23.21
N THR A 36 -32.32 33.75 22.29
CA THR A 36 -32.53 34.73 21.22
C THR A 36 -32.08 34.36 19.81
N ALA A 37 -33.10 33.94 19.05
CA ALA A 37 -33.23 34.19 17.63
C ALA A 37 -33.05 35.69 17.30
N SER A 38 -32.32 35.97 16.23
CA SER A 38 -32.53 37.17 15.43
C SER A 38 -32.42 36.80 13.96
N ALA A 39 -33.58 36.82 13.30
CA ALA A 39 -33.66 36.93 11.85
C ALA A 39 -33.21 38.34 11.43
N GLY A 40 -32.51 38.42 10.30
CA GLY A 40 -32.07 39.67 9.69
C GLY A 40 -31.71 39.41 8.23
N GLU A 41 -32.73 39.47 7.38
CA GLU A 41 -32.62 39.51 5.93
C GLU A 41 -32.21 40.93 5.51
N THR A 42 -31.19 41.07 4.66
CA THR A 42 -31.14 42.12 3.63
C THR A 42 -30.01 41.86 2.64
N ALA A 43 -30.37 41.94 1.36
CA ALA A 43 -29.52 41.75 0.20
C ALA A 43 -28.66 42.99 -0.11
N THR A 44 -27.60 42.74 -0.88
CA THR A 44 -26.99 43.58 -1.93
C THR A 44 -25.49 43.79 -1.73
N ALA A 45 -24.68 43.18 -2.60
CA ALA A 45 -23.84 43.90 -3.57
C ALA A 45 -22.73 42.98 -4.06
N LEU A 46 -22.75 42.72 -5.37
CA LEU A 46 -21.59 42.28 -6.14
C LEU A 46 -20.42 43.25 -5.89
N ALA A 47 -19.28 42.74 -5.47
CA ALA A 47 -18.00 43.41 -5.64
C ALA A 47 -16.93 42.38 -5.98
N ASP A 48 -16.44 42.55 -7.20
CA ASP A 48 -15.33 41.92 -7.87
C ASP A 48 -14.06 41.90 -6.99
N ALA A 49 -13.46 40.73 -6.79
CA ALA A 49 -12.09 40.60 -6.32
C ALA A 49 -11.56 39.21 -6.67
N ALA A 50 -10.92 39.10 -7.84
CA ALA A 50 -10.05 37.98 -8.16
C ALA A 50 -8.86 37.95 -7.16
N PRO A 51 -8.55 36.81 -6.52
CA PRO A 51 -7.30 36.69 -5.78
C PRO A 51 -6.17 36.49 -6.79
N GLU A 52 -5.25 37.45 -6.83
CA GLU A 52 -4.02 37.39 -7.60
C GLU A 52 -3.23 36.13 -7.25
N ALA A 53 -2.68 35.53 -8.31
CA ALA A 53 -1.78 34.40 -8.24
C ALA A 53 -0.60 34.72 -7.31
N SER A 54 -0.46 33.94 -6.24
CA SER A 54 0.75 33.98 -5.42
C SER A 54 1.95 33.61 -6.29
N GLU A 55 2.92 34.53 -6.38
CA GLU A 55 4.20 34.28 -7.04
C GLU A 55 4.87 33.02 -6.46
N PRO A 56 5.49 32.17 -7.31
CA PRO A 56 6.26 31.05 -6.82
C PRO A 56 7.48 31.58 -6.07
N ALA A 57 7.69 31.12 -4.84
CA ALA A 57 8.90 31.38 -4.08
C ALA A 57 10.12 30.87 -4.88
N THR A 58 10.81 31.78 -5.54
CA THR A 58 12.09 31.53 -6.20
C THR A 58 13.15 31.39 -5.11
N MET A 59 13.69 30.17 -4.95
CA MET A 59 14.88 29.95 -4.14
C MET A 59 16.04 30.68 -4.82
N SER A 60 16.77 31.56 -4.11
CA SER A 60 17.91 32.26 -4.73
C SER A 60 19.03 31.28 -5.07
N ASP A 61 19.75 31.58 -6.17
CA ASP A 61 20.88 30.78 -6.66
C ASP A 61 21.95 30.54 -5.58
N ASP A 62 22.13 31.47 -4.64
CA ASP A 62 23.07 31.33 -3.52
C ASP A 62 22.74 30.12 -2.61
N ARG A 63 21.44 29.82 -2.44
CA ARG A 63 21.01 28.65 -1.66
C ARG A 63 21.24 27.35 -2.43
N ALA A 64 21.12 27.38 -3.76
CA ALA A 64 21.45 26.24 -4.60
C ALA A 64 22.96 25.95 -4.58
N GLU A 65 23.80 26.98 -4.60
CA GLU A 65 25.26 26.83 -4.49
C GLU A 65 25.74 26.28 -3.13
N MET A 66 25.12 26.71 -2.03
CA MET A 66 25.46 26.22 -0.68
C MET A 66 25.13 24.74 -0.49
N ILE A 67 24.09 24.22 -1.14
CA ILE A 67 23.72 22.80 -1.10
C ILE A 67 24.70 21.96 -1.94
N ALA A 68 25.17 22.48 -3.08
CA ALA A 68 26.08 21.78 -3.99
C ALA A 68 27.49 21.56 -3.42
N ARG A 69 27.98 22.47 -2.57
CA ARG A 69 29.33 22.36 -1.95
C ARG A 69 29.43 21.37 -0.78
N SER A 70 28.32 20.82 -0.29
CA SER A 70 28.31 19.95 0.91
C SER A 70 28.32 18.44 0.62
N VAL A 71 28.53 18.02 -0.64
CA VAL A 71 28.66 16.60 -0.98
C VAL A 71 29.88 16.40 -1.87
N GLU A 72 31.06 16.44 -1.26
CA GLU A 72 32.28 15.95 -1.89
C GLU A 72 32.36 14.43 -1.69
N PRO A 73 32.30 13.60 -2.76
CA PRO A 73 32.42 12.15 -2.61
C PRO A 73 33.87 11.78 -2.34
N THR A 74 34.16 11.26 -1.14
CA THR A 74 35.43 10.57 -0.88
C THR A 74 35.47 9.30 -1.75
N ALA A 75 36.37 9.30 -2.73
CA ALA A 75 36.72 8.15 -3.56
C ALA A 75 37.69 7.20 -2.83
N PRO A 76 37.78 5.91 -3.24
CA PRO A 76 38.00 4.77 -2.34
C PRO A 76 39.47 4.48 -2.02
N LEU A 77 39.71 3.95 -0.82
CA LEU A 77 40.95 3.26 -0.47
C LEU A 77 40.91 1.84 -1.06
N ALA A 78 41.78 1.57 -2.03
CA ALA A 78 42.08 0.23 -2.51
C ALA A 78 43.07 -0.46 -1.55
N PRO A 79 42.88 -1.74 -1.19
CA PRO A 79 43.95 -2.57 -0.66
C PRO A 79 44.74 -3.27 -1.79
N ASP A 80 46.07 -3.26 -1.64
CA ASP A 80 47.10 -3.92 -2.48
C ASP A 80 46.94 -5.47 -2.51
N PRO A 81 47.50 -6.18 -3.52
CA PRO A 81 47.24 -7.59 -3.81
C PRO A 81 48.19 -8.52 -3.04
N GLY A 82 47.60 -9.56 -2.41
CA GLY A 82 48.33 -10.64 -1.76
C GLY A 82 48.18 -11.95 -2.51
N ASP A 83 49.31 -12.43 -3.02
CA ASP A 83 49.74 -13.78 -3.41
C ASP A 83 48.74 -14.94 -3.53
N GLY A 84 48.71 -15.51 -4.74
CA GLY A 84 48.99 -16.92 -5.00
C GLY A 84 47.99 -17.98 -4.51
N VAL A 85 47.31 -18.64 -5.45
CA VAL A 85 47.57 -20.06 -5.76
C VAL A 85 46.86 -20.43 -7.05
N THR A 86 47.68 -20.86 -8.00
CA THR A 86 47.34 -21.51 -9.26
C THR A 86 46.55 -22.80 -9.01
N SER A 87 45.44 -22.99 -9.73
CA SER A 87 44.89 -24.34 -9.97
C SER A 87 44.19 -24.37 -11.33
N LYS A 88 44.96 -24.85 -12.31
CA LYS A 88 44.48 -25.42 -13.59
C LYS A 88 44.54 -26.94 -13.42
N PRO A 89 43.49 -27.69 -13.78
CA PRO A 89 43.53 -28.48 -15.03
C PRO A 89 42.16 -28.53 -15.74
N ALA A 90 42.10 -28.22 -17.04
CA ALA A 90 42.18 -29.17 -18.17
C ALA A 90 40.78 -29.43 -18.78
N ALA A 91 40.61 -28.95 -20.01
CA ALA A 91 39.57 -29.33 -20.97
C ALA A 91 39.88 -30.76 -21.49
N LEU A 92 38.99 -31.65 -21.95
CA LEU A 92 37.82 -31.69 -22.88
C LEU A 92 37.17 -33.12 -22.73
N PRO A 93 36.13 -33.58 -23.47
CA PRO A 93 35.37 -32.96 -24.56
C PRO A 93 33.83 -33.00 -24.45
N GLN A 94 33.26 -32.17 -25.31
CA GLN A 94 31.90 -32.09 -25.82
C GLN A 94 31.36 -33.46 -26.30
N GLN A 95 30.21 -33.89 -25.79
CA GLN A 95 29.42 -34.96 -26.38
C GLN A 95 28.01 -34.48 -26.73
N ALA A 96 27.81 -34.42 -28.05
CA ALA A 96 26.60 -34.75 -28.79
C ALA A 96 25.29 -34.02 -28.48
N GLU A 97 25.02 -33.05 -29.35
CA GLU A 97 23.68 -32.71 -29.81
C GLU A 97 22.88 -33.99 -30.09
N THR A 98 21.74 -34.14 -29.40
CA THR A 98 20.62 -34.91 -29.94
C THR A 98 19.50 -33.93 -30.18
N ALA A 99 19.24 -33.67 -31.46
CA ALA A 99 18.10 -32.91 -31.92
C ALA A 99 16.81 -33.60 -31.44
N ALA A 100 16.06 -32.90 -30.59
CA ALA A 100 14.68 -33.24 -30.28
C ALA A 100 13.87 -31.94 -30.24
N GLY A 101 13.05 -31.75 -31.27
CA GLY A 101 11.85 -30.92 -31.26
C GLY A 101 12.01 -29.45 -30.91
N LYS A 102 12.05 -28.58 -31.93
CA LYS A 102 11.46 -27.24 -31.82
C LYS A 102 9.95 -27.39 -31.65
N THR A 103 9.51 -27.68 -30.44
CA THR A 103 8.21 -27.24 -29.95
C THR A 103 8.50 -25.93 -29.22
N GLY A 104 7.85 -24.83 -29.60
CA GLY A 104 7.99 -23.55 -28.90
C GLY A 104 7.64 -23.75 -27.44
N GLY A 105 8.66 -23.89 -26.60
CA GLY A 105 8.48 -24.01 -25.16
C GLY A 105 7.86 -22.72 -24.62
N PRO A 106 7.06 -22.79 -23.55
CA PRO A 106 6.56 -21.59 -22.90
C PRO A 106 7.75 -20.71 -22.53
N ALA A 107 7.69 -19.43 -22.90
CA ALA A 107 8.70 -18.46 -22.53
C ALA A 107 8.94 -18.55 -21.01
N THR A 108 10.15 -18.92 -20.63
CA THR A 108 10.51 -19.10 -19.21
C THR A 108 10.63 -17.72 -18.58
N LYS A 109 9.64 -17.35 -17.76
CA LYS A 109 9.72 -16.14 -16.93
C LYS A 109 10.94 -16.24 -16.02
N LYS A 110 11.74 -15.17 -15.99
CA LYS A 110 12.94 -15.06 -15.16
C LYS A 110 12.69 -14.06 -14.04
N ALA A 111 13.17 -14.38 -12.85
CA ALA A 111 13.20 -13.43 -11.73
C ALA A 111 14.19 -12.31 -12.05
N MET A 112 13.70 -11.08 -12.13
CA MET A 112 14.47 -9.88 -12.45
C MET A 112 14.39 -8.88 -11.30
N GLU A 113 15.54 -8.43 -10.82
CA GLU A 113 15.60 -7.36 -9.82
C GLU A 113 15.44 -5.99 -10.48
N LEU A 114 14.46 -5.23 -10.02
CA LEU A 114 14.14 -3.89 -10.50
C LEU A 114 14.25 -2.90 -9.34
N ALA A 115 15.12 -1.92 -9.51
CA ALA A 115 15.40 -0.94 -8.48
C ALA A 115 14.26 0.09 -8.35
N ARG A 116 13.85 0.37 -7.11
CA ARG A 116 13.10 1.57 -6.72
C ARG A 116 11.89 1.90 -7.61
N PRO A 117 10.88 1.00 -7.70
CA PRO A 117 9.65 1.31 -8.42
C PRO A 117 8.96 2.55 -7.85
N ALA A 118 8.44 3.39 -8.73
CA ALA A 118 7.37 4.30 -8.35
C ALA A 118 6.06 3.52 -8.23
N VAL A 119 5.16 3.98 -7.36
CA VAL A 119 3.84 3.37 -7.16
C VAL A 119 2.81 4.29 -7.79
N ASP A 120 2.24 3.87 -8.91
CA ASP A 120 1.20 4.63 -9.60
C ASP A 120 -0.10 4.54 -8.79
N ASN A 121 -0.49 3.32 -8.41
CA ASN A 121 -1.64 2.99 -7.57
C ASN A 121 -1.41 1.64 -6.83
N ALA A 122 -2.38 1.18 -6.04
CA ALA A 122 -2.27 -0.15 -5.43
C ALA A 122 -2.57 -1.25 -6.46
N GLY A 123 -1.51 -1.77 -7.06
CA GLY A 123 -1.58 -2.79 -8.12
C GLY A 123 -0.69 -2.48 -9.31
N ILE A 124 -0.19 -1.25 -9.46
CA ILE A 124 0.69 -0.85 -10.57
C ILE A 124 1.97 -0.18 -10.05
N LEU A 125 3.11 -0.72 -10.48
CA LEU A 125 4.44 -0.16 -10.29
C LEU A 125 4.95 0.44 -11.60
N SER A 126 5.69 1.55 -11.54
CA SER A 126 6.25 2.22 -12.72
C SER A 126 7.77 2.39 -12.64
N PHE A 127 8.40 2.28 -13.82
CA PHE A 127 9.84 2.36 -14.07
C PHE A 127 10.06 3.27 -15.29
N GLY A 128 9.84 4.58 -15.10
CA GLY A 128 9.74 5.55 -16.19
C GLY A 128 8.45 5.34 -16.97
N GLU A 129 8.55 5.14 -18.28
CA GLU A 129 7.39 4.92 -19.17
C GLU A 129 6.83 3.50 -19.08
N ARG A 130 7.57 2.58 -18.48
CA ARG A 130 7.19 1.18 -18.32
C ARG A 130 6.43 0.95 -17.03
N ARG A 131 5.38 0.15 -17.09
CA ARG A 131 4.53 -0.21 -15.96
C ARG A 131 4.46 -1.72 -15.77
N LEU A 132 4.29 -2.13 -14.52
CA LEU A 132 4.02 -3.51 -14.13
C LEU A 132 2.73 -3.56 -13.32
N GLN A 133 1.75 -4.29 -13.82
CA GLN A 133 0.57 -4.67 -13.05
C GLN A 133 0.87 -5.93 -12.24
N LEU A 134 0.56 -5.88 -10.95
CA LEU A 134 0.74 -7.00 -10.04
C LEU A 134 -0.28 -8.10 -10.35
N ALA A 135 0.23 -9.28 -10.72
CA ALA A 135 -0.57 -10.42 -11.09
C ALA A 135 -1.56 -10.82 -10.00
N GLY A 136 -2.75 -11.26 -10.43
CA GLY A 136 -3.79 -11.74 -9.52
C GLY A 136 -4.56 -10.65 -8.79
N THR A 137 -4.26 -9.36 -9.01
CA THR A 137 -4.97 -8.23 -8.41
C THR A 137 -5.68 -7.36 -9.46
N VAL A 138 -6.79 -6.75 -9.05
CA VAL A 138 -7.41 -5.62 -9.73
C VAL A 138 -6.84 -4.34 -9.12
N PRO A 139 -6.10 -3.50 -9.88
CA PRO A 139 -5.53 -2.29 -9.34
C PRO A 139 -6.59 -1.36 -8.75
N THR A 140 -6.38 -0.89 -7.53
CA THR A 140 -7.26 0.09 -6.89
C THR A 140 -6.94 1.47 -7.46
N PRO A 141 -7.89 2.15 -8.15
CA PRO A 141 -7.67 3.50 -8.67
C PRO A 141 -7.31 4.47 -7.55
N VAL A 142 -6.43 5.42 -7.82
CA VAL A 142 -5.98 6.42 -6.82
C VAL A 142 -7.12 7.29 -6.33
N ASP A 143 -8.05 7.61 -7.21
CA ASP A 143 -9.24 8.43 -6.97
C ASP A 143 -10.42 7.64 -6.39
N ARG A 144 -10.26 6.34 -6.10
CA ARG A 144 -11.32 5.54 -5.49
C ARG A 144 -11.71 6.10 -4.13
N ILE A 145 -13.01 6.33 -3.97
CA ILE A 145 -13.67 6.67 -2.72
C ILE A 145 -14.41 5.44 -2.19
N CYS A 146 -14.27 5.15 -0.89
CA CYS A 146 -14.92 4.03 -0.22
C CYS A 146 -15.77 4.50 0.96
N GLY A 147 -16.63 3.63 1.47
CA GLY A 147 -17.51 3.89 2.62
C GLY A 147 -18.92 4.38 2.21
N PRO A 148 -19.84 4.47 3.18
CA PRO A 148 -21.18 5.00 2.95
C PRO A 148 -21.13 6.52 2.71
N ALA A 149 -22.20 7.09 2.15
CA ALA A 149 -22.23 8.49 1.68
C ALA A 149 -21.79 9.52 2.75
N ASP A 150 -22.14 9.29 4.01
CA ASP A 150 -21.83 10.12 5.19
C ASP A 150 -20.39 9.98 5.69
N ARG A 151 -19.71 8.88 5.33
CA ARG A 151 -18.36 8.52 5.81
C ARG A 151 -17.45 8.07 4.67
N GLN A 152 -17.58 8.75 3.53
CA GLN A 152 -16.72 8.54 2.38
C GLN A 152 -15.27 8.90 2.70
N TRP A 153 -14.33 8.11 2.19
CA TRP A 153 -12.90 8.33 2.40
C TRP A 153 -12.06 7.92 1.18
N PRO A 154 -10.89 8.56 0.95
CA PRO A 154 -10.06 8.37 -0.24
C PRO A 154 -9.22 7.09 -0.11
N CYS A 155 -9.90 5.95 -0.14
CA CYS A 155 -9.29 4.64 0.01
C CYS A 155 -8.25 4.31 -1.07
N GLY A 156 -8.41 4.84 -2.29
CA GLY A 156 -7.43 4.69 -3.37
C GLY A 156 -6.07 5.29 -3.04
N MET A 157 -6.06 6.54 -2.57
CA MET A 157 -4.84 7.22 -2.10
C MET A 157 -4.21 6.52 -0.90
N MET A 158 -5.04 6.01 0.01
CA MET A 158 -4.56 5.26 1.18
C MET A 158 -3.94 3.93 0.77
N ALA A 159 -4.54 3.19 -0.16
CA ALA A 159 -4.00 1.94 -0.70
C ALA A 159 -2.65 2.17 -1.40
N LYS A 160 -2.55 3.20 -2.25
CA LYS A 160 -1.28 3.63 -2.86
C LYS A 160 -0.23 3.93 -1.80
N THR A 161 -0.60 4.67 -0.75
CA THR A 161 0.30 5.02 0.34
C THR A 161 0.77 3.78 1.09
N ALA A 162 -0.13 2.84 1.36
CA ALA A 162 0.21 1.58 2.02
C ALA A 162 1.25 0.77 1.23
N LEU A 163 1.10 0.66 -0.09
CA LEU A 163 2.08 -0.02 -0.95
C LEU A 163 3.42 0.73 -0.98
N ARG A 164 3.41 2.07 -1.05
CA ARG A 164 4.63 2.89 -0.95
C ARG A 164 5.36 2.65 0.37
N LEU A 165 4.62 2.61 1.47
CA LEU A 165 5.16 2.37 2.81
C LEU A 165 5.67 0.93 2.99
N LEU A 166 5.08 -0.05 2.32
CA LEU A 166 5.62 -1.42 2.28
C LEU A 166 6.98 -1.41 1.57
N LEU A 167 7.04 -0.83 0.37
CA LEU A 167 8.22 -0.86 -0.49
C LEU A 167 9.40 -0.06 0.09
N ARG A 168 9.14 1.09 0.71
CA ARG A 168 10.15 2.00 1.29
C ARG A 168 11.35 2.24 0.37
N ASN A 169 11.10 2.45 -0.93
CA ASN A 169 12.12 2.69 -1.95
C ASN A 169 13.18 1.56 -2.06
N ARG A 170 12.80 0.31 -1.77
CA ARG A 170 13.62 -0.89 -1.99
C ARG A 170 13.40 -1.46 -3.40
N SER A 171 14.35 -2.25 -3.88
CA SER A 171 14.21 -3.04 -5.10
C SER A 171 13.14 -4.13 -4.92
N VAL A 172 12.54 -4.54 -6.02
CA VAL A 172 11.60 -5.66 -6.11
C VAL A 172 12.09 -6.68 -7.11
N THR A 173 11.75 -7.94 -6.91
CA THR A 173 12.04 -9.02 -7.86
C THR A 173 10.76 -9.39 -8.59
N CYS A 174 10.73 -9.29 -9.92
CA CYS A 174 9.53 -9.57 -10.72
C CYS A 174 9.80 -10.69 -11.75
N ASP A 175 8.79 -11.51 -12.02
CA ASP A 175 8.89 -12.65 -12.94
C ASP A 175 8.60 -12.21 -14.38
N LEU A 176 9.63 -11.77 -15.10
CA LEU A 176 9.52 -11.19 -16.44
C LEU A 176 10.19 -12.08 -17.49
N GLU A 177 9.64 -12.07 -18.70
CA GLU A 177 10.26 -12.76 -19.84
C GLU A 177 11.49 -12.00 -20.35
N SER A 178 11.50 -10.67 -20.23
CA SER A 178 12.58 -9.79 -20.68
C SER A 178 12.64 -8.50 -19.84
N ALA A 179 13.84 -7.91 -19.76
CA ALA A 179 14.05 -6.57 -19.18
C ALA A 179 13.38 -5.46 -20.00
N GLU A 180 13.21 -5.71 -21.30
CA GLU A 180 12.77 -4.74 -22.30
C GLU A 180 11.28 -4.90 -22.62
N TRP A 181 10.42 -4.85 -21.59
CA TRP A 181 8.97 -4.86 -21.82
C TRP A 181 8.47 -3.47 -22.21
N LYS A 182 7.40 -3.43 -23.02
CA LYS A 182 6.77 -2.19 -23.48
C LYS A 182 5.47 -1.93 -22.71
N GLU A 183 5.16 -0.64 -22.53
CA GLU A 183 3.94 -0.15 -21.90
C GLU A 183 3.66 -0.81 -20.54
N THR A 184 2.72 -1.76 -20.47
CA THR A 184 2.33 -2.44 -19.23
C THR A 184 2.45 -3.94 -19.39
N ALA A 185 3.21 -4.58 -18.50
CA ALA A 185 3.23 -6.04 -18.38
C ALA A 185 2.56 -6.48 -17.06
N THR A 186 1.90 -7.64 -17.06
CA THR A 186 1.33 -8.23 -15.84
C THR A 186 2.25 -9.32 -15.32
N THR A 187 2.71 -9.20 -14.07
CA THR A 187 3.67 -10.15 -13.48
C THR A 187 3.55 -10.24 -11.96
N ALA A 188 4.00 -11.36 -11.39
CA ALA A 188 4.23 -11.47 -9.96
C ALA A 188 5.49 -10.69 -9.59
N CYS A 189 5.42 -9.92 -8.51
CA CYS A 189 6.55 -9.19 -7.97
C CYS A 189 6.66 -9.44 -6.46
N ARG A 190 7.89 -9.49 -5.97
CA ARG A 190 8.23 -9.79 -4.59
C ARG A 190 9.13 -8.74 -3.98
N LEU A 191 8.97 -8.55 -2.68
CA LEU A 191 9.87 -7.78 -1.83
C LEU A 191 10.48 -8.73 -0.79
N GLY A 192 11.69 -9.22 -1.08
CA GLY A 192 12.24 -10.36 -0.35
C GLY A 192 11.36 -11.60 -0.58
N THR A 193 10.79 -12.16 0.49
CA THR A 193 9.88 -13.31 0.42
C THR A 193 8.40 -12.92 0.26
N GLN A 194 8.05 -11.65 0.46
CA GLN A 194 6.67 -11.18 0.39
C GLN A 194 6.23 -11.00 -1.06
N ASP A 195 5.23 -11.75 -1.49
CA ASP A 195 4.51 -11.49 -2.75
C ASP A 195 3.64 -10.24 -2.60
N LEU A 196 3.81 -9.27 -3.50
CA LEU A 196 3.17 -7.97 -3.41
C LEU A 196 1.66 -8.05 -3.72
N GLY A 197 1.26 -8.89 -4.67
CA GLY A 197 -0.16 -9.09 -4.99
C GLY A 197 -0.90 -9.71 -3.81
N SER A 198 -0.30 -10.74 -3.21
CA SER A 198 -0.81 -11.42 -2.02
C SER A 198 -0.92 -10.47 -0.83
N TRP A 199 0.09 -9.63 -0.59
CA TRP A 199 0.05 -8.63 0.47
C TRP A 199 -1.09 -7.62 0.27
N LEU A 200 -1.30 -7.14 -0.96
CA LEU A 200 -2.39 -6.23 -1.28
C LEU A 200 -3.75 -6.88 -1.01
N ALA A 201 -3.94 -8.12 -1.44
CA ALA A 201 -5.18 -8.87 -1.19
C ALA A 201 -5.41 -9.11 0.31
N GLU A 202 -4.40 -9.55 1.05
CA GLU A 202 -4.47 -9.89 2.48
C GLU A 202 -4.79 -8.68 3.36
N ASN A 203 -4.29 -7.51 2.96
CA ASN A 203 -4.53 -6.25 3.67
C ASN A 203 -5.75 -5.49 3.14
N GLY A 204 -6.45 -6.04 2.14
CA GLY A 204 -7.63 -5.41 1.54
C GLY A 204 -7.31 -4.13 0.78
N TRP A 205 -6.09 -3.95 0.27
CA TRP A 205 -5.71 -2.77 -0.51
C TRP A 205 -5.96 -2.93 -2.02
N ALA A 206 -6.20 -4.16 -2.49
CA ALA A 206 -6.64 -4.46 -3.85
C ALA A 206 -7.61 -5.65 -3.85
N GLU A 207 -8.49 -5.70 -4.85
CA GLU A 207 -9.37 -6.85 -5.06
C GLU A 207 -8.62 -7.96 -5.80
N ALA A 208 -9.03 -9.22 -5.61
CA ALA A 208 -8.49 -10.32 -6.40
C ALA A 208 -9.11 -10.30 -7.81
N ALA A 209 -8.28 -10.49 -8.84
CA ALA A 209 -8.77 -10.69 -10.20
C ALA A 209 -9.58 -11.99 -10.30
N ALA A 210 -10.54 -12.05 -11.22
CA ALA A 210 -11.34 -13.26 -11.43
C ALA A 210 -10.45 -14.47 -11.75
N GLY A 211 -10.70 -15.61 -11.10
CA GLY A 211 -9.88 -16.83 -11.26
C GLY A 211 -8.48 -16.75 -10.65
N SER A 212 -8.13 -15.66 -9.96
CA SER A 212 -6.86 -15.51 -9.26
C SER A 212 -6.77 -16.47 -8.06
N PRO A 213 -5.57 -17.04 -7.78
CA PRO A 213 -5.33 -17.77 -6.53
C PRO A 213 -5.49 -16.90 -5.28
N LEU A 214 -5.50 -15.57 -5.42
CA LEU A 214 -5.67 -14.62 -4.31
C LEU A 214 -7.12 -14.50 -3.82
N ARG A 215 -8.09 -15.16 -4.48
CA ARG A 215 -9.53 -15.02 -4.19
C ARG A 215 -9.85 -15.25 -2.71
N GLU A 216 -9.37 -16.36 -2.13
CA GLU A 216 -9.69 -16.71 -0.74
C GLU A 216 -9.06 -15.75 0.27
N ILE A 217 -7.85 -15.29 -0.03
CA ILE A 217 -7.13 -14.29 0.79
C ILE A 217 -7.89 -12.94 0.75
N ALA A 218 -8.33 -12.50 -0.44
CA ALA A 218 -9.08 -11.27 -0.60
C ALA A 218 -10.47 -11.34 0.08
N GLU A 219 -11.17 -12.46 -0.02
CA GLU A 219 -12.46 -12.63 0.68
C GLU A 219 -12.29 -12.61 2.20
N THR A 220 -11.20 -13.20 2.72
CA THR A 220 -10.88 -13.11 4.15
C THR A 220 -10.65 -11.66 4.59
N ALA A 221 -9.91 -10.88 3.79
CA ALA A 221 -9.69 -9.46 4.05
C ALA A 221 -10.98 -8.63 4.01
N ARG A 222 -11.88 -8.96 3.07
CA ARG A 222 -13.20 -8.33 2.95
C ARG A 222 -14.07 -8.63 4.18
N GLN A 223 -14.16 -9.89 4.59
CA GLN A 223 -14.91 -10.30 5.79
C GLN A 223 -14.37 -9.63 7.05
N ALA A 224 -13.05 -9.48 7.14
CA ALA A 224 -12.38 -8.77 8.23
C ALA A 224 -12.47 -7.23 8.12
N ARG A 225 -13.17 -6.69 7.11
CA ARG A 225 -13.29 -5.24 6.83
C ARG A 225 -11.94 -4.52 6.80
N LYS A 226 -10.93 -5.13 6.16
CA LYS A 226 -9.60 -4.54 6.00
C LYS A 226 -9.54 -3.60 4.80
N GLY A 227 -8.63 -2.62 4.87
CA GLY A 227 -8.30 -1.75 3.74
C GLY A 227 -9.53 -1.07 3.12
N ILE A 228 -9.70 -1.22 1.81
CA ILE A 228 -10.81 -0.63 1.04
C ILE A 228 -12.20 -1.15 1.43
N TYR A 229 -12.27 -2.25 2.20
CA TYR A 229 -13.51 -2.82 2.70
C TYR A 229 -13.89 -2.32 4.10
N GLY A 230 -13.04 -1.51 4.73
CA GLY A 230 -13.18 -1.01 6.09
C GLY A 230 -13.61 0.45 6.22
N ASP A 231 -13.61 0.91 7.46
CA ASP A 231 -13.81 2.31 7.83
C ASP A 231 -12.52 3.13 7.61
N ASP A 232 -12.64 4.47 7.53
CA ASP A 232 -11.51 5.37 7.31
C ASP A 232 -10.45 5.25 8.42
N PRO A 233 -9.24 4.74 8.15
CA PRO A 233 -8.21 4.52 9.17
C PRO A 233 -7.66 5.82 9.78
N ARG A 234 -8.02 6.98 9.21
CA ARG A 234 -7.63 8.30 9.70
C ARG A 234 -8.57 8.82 10.81
N ARG A 235 -9.74 8.20 10.97
CA ARG A 235 -10.71 8.53 12.02
C ARG A 235 -10.63 7.43 13.09
N LYS A 236 -9.84 7.68 14.13
CA LYS A 236 -9.77 6.83 15.32
C LYS A 236 -10.69 7.36 16.40
#